data_AF-A0AA87CE81-F1
#
_entry.id   AF-A0AA87CE81-F1
#
_cell.length_a   1.000
_cell.length_b   1.000
_cell.length_c   1.000
_cell.angle_alpha   90.00
_cell.angle_beta   90.00
_cell.angle_gamma   90.00
#
_symmetry.space_group_name_H-M   'P 1'
#
loop_
_entity.id
_entity.type
_entity.pdbx_description
1 polymer ?
#
loop_
_entity_poly.entity_id
_entity_poly.type
_entity_poly.pdbx_seq_one_letter_code
_entity_poly.pdbx_strand_id
1 'polypeptide(L)'
;MKGLAGTVLGLLFAQVCCVRGVDVEQSPPALSLQEGASYNPQSVSWYLQNSGGHIIHLFYIPSGTKQDGRLNATTVPKEGCSSLHISSSQTTDSGTYFCAVQ
;
A
#
# COMPACT_ATOMS: atom_id res chain seq x y z
N MET A 1 -13.99 -45.83 -18.25
CA MET A 1 -13.37 -44.49 -18.10
C MET A 1 -13.71 -43.82 -16.76
N LYS A 2 -13.89 -44.58 -15.66
CA LYS A 2 -14.38 -44.04 -14.37
C LYS A 2 -13.26 -43.82 -13.33
N GLY A 3 -12.16 -44.57 -13.43
CA GLY A 3 -11.07 -44.53 -12.44
C GLY A 3 -10.09 -43.37 -12.63
N LEU A 4 -9.88 -42.91 -13.87
CA LEU A 4 -8.90 -41.86 -14.18
C LEU A 4 -9.33 -40.48 -13.64
N ALA A 5 -10.64 -40.18 -13.66
CA ALA A 5 -11.17 -38.92 -13.19
C ALA A 5 -11.01 -38.74 -11.67
N GLY A 6 -11.19 -39.82 -10.88
CA GLY A 6 -11.02 -39.78 -9.43
C GLY A 6 -9.57 -39.58 -9.00
N THR A 7 -8.62 -40.20 -9.70
CA THR A 7 -7.19 -40.06 -9.42
C THR A 7 -6.69 -38.64 -9.75
N VAL A 8 -7.12 -38.07 -10.87
CA VAL A 8 -6.75 -36.71 -11.27
C VAL A 8 -7.33 -35.68 -10.30
N LEU A 9 -8.58 -35.84 -9.88
CA LEU A 9 -9.22 -34.95 -8.91
C LEU A 9 -8.54 -35.03 -7.53
N GLY A 10 -8.17 -36.23 -7.08
CA GLY A 10 -7.42 -36.41 -5.83
C GLY A 10 -6.03 -35.75 -5.86
N LEU A 11 -5.34 -35.81 -7.00
CA LEU A 11 -4.04 -35.13 -7.19
C LEU A 11 -4.18 -33.61 -7.13
N LEU A 12 -5.23 -33.05 -7.73
CA LEU A 12 -5.52 -31.62 -7.71
C LEU A 12 -5.81 -31.10 -6.29
N PHE A 13 -6.58 -31.84 -5.48
CA PHE A 13 -6.84 -31.45 -4.09
C PHE A 13 -5.59 -31.51 -3.21
N ALA A 14 -4.70 -32.48 -3.41
CA ALA A 14 -3.43 -32.56 -2.69
C ALA A 14 -2.53 -31.33 -2.95
N GLN A 15 -2.52 -30.82 -4.18
CA GLN A 15 -1.74 -29.62 -4.55
C GLN A 15 -2.29 -28.35 -3.87
N VAL A 16 -3.62 -28.21 -3.75
CA VAL A 16 -4.27 -27.04 -3.12
C VAL A 16 -4.07 -27.02 -1.61
N CYS A 17 -4.04 -28.18 -0.94
CA CYS A 17 -3.82 -28.26 0.51
C CYS A 17 -2.35 -28.02 0.93
N CYS A 18 -1.40 -28.06 0.01
CA CYS A 18 0.04 -27.98 0.32
C CYS A 18 0.67 -26.60 0.11
N VAL A 19 -0.12 -25.57 -0.19
CA VAL A 19 0.38 -24.19 -0.21
C VAL A 19 0.58 -23.72 1.24
N ARG A 20 1.74 -24.00 1.82
CA ARG A 20 2.15 -23.41 3.09
C ARG A 20 2.45 -21.93 2.82
N GLY A 21 1.75 -21.03 3.49
CA GLY A 21 2.11 -19.63 3.52
C GLY A 21 3.54 -19.51 4.02
N VAL A 22 4.42 -18.93 3.20
CA VAL A 22 5.78 -18.62 3.62
C VAL A 22 5.71 -17.36 4.48
N ASP A 23 6.35 -17.38 5.64
CA ASP A 23 6.54 -16.16 6.41
C ASP A 23 7.48 -15.26 5.61
N VAL A 24 6.99 -14.09 5.19
CA VAL A 24 7.78 -13.14 4.40
C VAL A 24 8.63 -12.35 5.38
N GLU A 25 9.92 -12.66 5.44
CA GLU A 25 10.88 -11.86 6.20
C GLU A 25 11.05 -10.51 5.50
N GLN A 26 10.40 -9.47 6.02
CA GLN A 26 10.62 -8.10 5.54
C GLN A 26 11.90 -7.56 6.19
N SER A 27 12.87 -7.19 5.35
CA SER A 27 14.06 -6.46 5.79
C SER A 27 14.01 -5.06 5.19
N PRO A 28 13.83 -3.99 5.99
CA PRO A 28 13.84 -3.97 7.46
C PRO A 28 12.52 -4.47 8.11
N PRO A 29 12.56 -4.97 9.37
CA PRO A 29 11.39 -5.46 10.11
C PRO A 29 10.30 -4.42 10.38
N ALA A 30 10.65 -3.13 10.25
CA ALA A 30 9.74 -2.02 10.34
C ALA A 30 10.13 -0.97 9.30
N LEU A 31 9.16 -0.52 8.51
CA LEU A 31 9.31 0.67 7.68
C LEU A 31 9.48 1.87 8.62
N SER A 32 10.63 2.55 8.56
CA SER A 32 10.77 3.86 9.18
C SER A 32 9.89 4.82 8.39
N LEU A 33 8.70 5.13 8.93
CA LEU A 33 7.85 6.16 8.38
C LEU A 33 8.52 7.51 8.70
N GLN A 34 9.20 8.08 7.73
CA GLN A 34 9.80 9.40 7.90
C GLN A 34 8.68 10.44 7.88
N GLU A 35 8.28 10.92 9.06
CA GLU A 35 7.29 11.97 9.21
C GLU A 35 7.87 13.29 8.66
N GLY A 36 7.20 13.84 7.65
CA GLY A 36 7.69 14.98 6.87
C GLY A 36 7.80 16.28 7.67
N ALA A 37 8.70 17.16 7.19
CA ALA A 37 8.98 18.46 7.77
C ALA A 37 7.78 19.44 7.66
N SER A 38 7.58 20.25 8.70
CA SER A 38 6.55 21.30 8.78
C SER A 38 6.95 22.56 7.99
N TYR A 39 6.68 22.57 6.69
CA TYR A 39 6.55 23.82 5.93
C TYR A 39 5.05 24.12 5.83
N ASN A 40 4.63 25.39 5.83
CA ASN A 40 3.23 25.80 5.79
C ASN A 40 2.62 25.53 4.38
N PRO A 41 1.92 24.40 4.14
CA PRO A 41 1.45 24.02 2.81
C PRO A 41 0.17 24.77 2.47
N GLN A 42 0.09 25.43 1.31
CA GLN A 42 -1.23 25.80 0.78
C GLN A 42 -1.95 24.56 0.22
N SER A 43 -1.16 23.58 -0.25
CA SER A 43 -1.67 22.28 -0.71
C SER A 43 -0.60 21.21 -0.71
N VAL A 44 -1.01 19.95 -0.51
CA VAL A 44 -0.12 18.78 -0.48
C VAL A 44 -0.52 17.82 -1.60
N SER A 45 0.47 17.36 -2.36
CA SER A 45 0.36 16.25 -3.30
C SER A 45 1.05 15.01 -2.74
N TRP A 46 0.34 13.89 -2.71
CA TRP A 46 0.84 12.59 -2.25
C TRP A 46 1.17 11.69 -3.44
N TYR A 47 2.31 11.01 -3.37
CA TYR A 47 2.80 10.11 -4.42
C TYR A 47 3.30 8.79 -3.83
N LEU A 48 3.24 7.74 -4.64
CA LEU A 48 3.86 6.44 -4.42
C LEU A 48 4.86 6.17 -5.54
N GLN A 49 6.12 5.96 -5.21
CA GLN A 49 7.06 5.29 -6.10
C GLN A 49 6.99 3.78 -5.85
N ASN A 50 6.49 3.03 -6.83
CA ASN A 50 6.42 1.58 -6.74
C ASN A 50 7.82 0.93 -6.87
N SER A 51 7.90 -0.38 -6.66
CA SER A 51 9.16 -1.15 -6.79
C SER A 51 9.80 -1.09 -8.19
N GLY A 52 9.04 -0.74 -9.23
CA GLY A 52 9.53 -0.50 -10.58
C GLY A 52 10.06 0.92 -10.82
N GLY A 53 10.06 1.79 -9.79
CA GLY A 53 10.49 3.18 -9.89
C GLY A 53 9.45 4.14 -10.48
N HIS A 54 8.27 3.63 -10.85
CA HIS A 54 7.19 4.43 -11.41
C HIS A 54 6.52 5.27 -10.32
N ILE A 55 6.37 6.58 -10.59
CA ILE A 55 5.73 7.52 -9.70
C ILE A 55 4.24 7.58 -10.03
N ILE A 56 3.41 7.25 -9.04
CA ILE A 56 1.95 7.25 -9.11
C ILE A 56 1.46 8.40 -8.23
N HIS A 57 0.70 9.33 -8.81
CA HIS A 57 0.02 10.36 -8.05
C HIS A 57 -1.21 9.77 -7.34
N LEU A 58 -1.25 9.91 -6.01
CA LEU A 58 -2.34 9.42 -5.18
C LEU A 58 -3.40 10.51 -4.99
N PHE A 59 -3.01 11.63 -4.37
CA PHE A 59 -3.93 12.70 -4.03
C PHE A 59 -3.31 14.08 -4.19
N TYR A 60 -4.15 15.04 -4.59
CA TYR A 60 -3.94 16.47 -4.37
C TYR A 60 -4.96 16.95 -3.34
N ILE A 61 -4.48 17.56 -2.25
CA ILE A 61 -5.31 17.99 -1.11
C ILE A 61 -4.86 19.38 -0.63
N PRO A 62 -5.61 20.43 -0.98
CA PRO A 62 -5.41 21.77 -0.42
C PRO A 62 -5.64 21.80 1.10
N SER A 63 -6.74 21.20 1.55
CA SER A 63 -7.12 21.15 2.95
C SER A 63 -8.17 20.06 3.19
N GLY A 64 -8.31 19.62 4.44
CA GLY A 64 -9.31 18.63 4.83
C GLY A 64 -8.88 17.22 4.47
N THR A 65 -9.86 16.35 4.31
CA THR A 65 -9.64 14.91 4.15
C THR A 65 -10.13 14.44 2.78
N LYS A 66 -9.33 13.61 2.11
CA LYS A 66 -9.69 12.94 0.85
C LYS A 66 -9.45 11.44 1.00
N GLN A 67 -10.45 10.66 0.62
CA GLN A 67 -10.41 9.21 0.66
C GLN A 67 -10.66 8.63 -0.74
N ASP A 68 -9.91 7.60 -1.09
CA ASP A 68 -10.14 6.74 -2.23
C ASP A 68 -9.81 5.30 -1.86
N GLY A 69 -10.84 4.46 -1.84
CA GLY A 69 -10.77 3.09 -1.34
C GLY A 69 -10.11 3.00 0.05
N ARG A 70 -8.92 2.41 0.07
CA ARG A 70 -8.10 2.13 1.26
C ARG A 70 -7.18 3.28 1.66
N LEU A 71 -7.01 4.27 0.79
CA LEU A 71 -6.16 5.43 1.02
C LEU A 71 -6.99 6.59 1.56
N ASN A 72 -6.52 7.21 2.63
CA ASN A 72 -7.12 8.39 3.24
C ASN A 72 -6.01 9.38 3.56
N ALA A 73 -6.04 10.57 2.99
CA ALA A 73 -5.10 11.63 3.33
C ALA A 73 -5.80 12.85 3.91
N THR A 74 -5.17 13.47 4.90
CA THR A 74 -5.68 14.65 5.59
C THR A 74 -4.62 15.74 5.58
N THR A 75 -4.99 16.95 5.22
CA THR A 75 -4.13 18.14 5.29
C THR A 75 -4.78 19.17 6.20
N VAL A 76 -4.03 19.63 7.20
CA VAL A 76 -4.44 20.69 8.12
C VAL A 76 -3.50 21.88 7.91
N PRO A 77 -3.80 22.80 6.96
CA PRO A 77 -2.90 23.89 6.62
C PRO A 77 -2.53 24.77 7.80
N LYS A 78 -3.49 25.02 8.70
CA LYS A 78 -3.27 25.84 9.91
C LYS A 78 -2.22 25.24 10.85
N GLU A 79 -2.06 23.92 10.84
CA GLU A 79 -1.09 23.21 11.67
C GLU A 79 0.20 22.90 10.90
N GLY A 80 0.22 23.15 9.59
CA GLY A 80 1.35 22.82 8.72
C GLY A 80 1.55 21.32 8.54
N CYS A 81 0.50 20.52 8.75
CA CYS A 81 0.58 19.07 8.81
C CYS A 81 -0.22 18.40 7.71
N SER A 82 0.29 17.26 7.22
CA SER A 82 -0.45 16.36 6.33
C SER A 82 -0.11 14.91 6.65
N SER A 83 -1.10 14.03 6.55
CA SER A 83 -0.94 12.60 6.79
C SER A 83 -1.58 11.79 5.67
N LEU A 84 -1.00 10.63 5.37
CA LEU A 84 -1.56 9.61 4.49
C LEU A 84 -1.71 8.32 5.29
N HIS A 85 -2.93 7.80 5.34
CA HIS A 85 -3.30 6.57 6.00
C HIS A 85 -3.72 5.52 4.97
N ILE A 86 -3.22 4.30 5.14
CA ILE A 86 -3.53 3.15 4.28
C ILE A 86 -4.17 2.07 5.15
N SER A 87 -5.47 1.84 4.97
CA SER A 87 -6.17 0.78 5.70
C SER A 87 -5.95 -0.58 5.02
N SER A 88 -5.93 -1.67 5.80
CA SER A 88 -5.84 -3.05 5.29
C SER A 88 -4.71 -3.29 4.28
N SER A 89 -3.48 -2.86 4.62
CA SER A 89 -2.27 -2.90 3.75
C SER A 89 -2.14 -4.20 2.93
N GLN A 90 -1.84 -4.07 1.64
CA GLN A 90 -1.62 -5.17 0.69
C GLN A 90 -0.20 -5.10 0.12
N THR A 91 0.28 -6.20 -0.46
CA THR A 91 1.62 -6.27 -1.08
C THR A 91 1.80 -5.25 -2.21
N THR A 92 0.73 -4.87 -2.90
CA THR A 92 0.73 -3.85 -3.96
C THR A 92 1.01 -2.44 -3.45
N ASP A 93 0.86 -2.20 -2.15
CA ASP A 93 1.10 -0.88 -1.54
C ASP A 93 2.58 -0.68 -1.18
N SER A 94 3.43 -1.68 -1.43
CA SER A 94 4.86 -1.60 -1.18
C SER A 94 5.52 -0.58 -2.11
N GLY A 95 6.22 0.38 -1.52
CA GLY A 95 6.98 1.40 -2.24
C GLY A 95 7.37 2.57 -1.34
N THR A 96 7.95 3.59 -1.95
CA THR A 96 8.34 4.83 -1.27
C THR A 96 7.24 5.86 -1.41
N TYR A 97 6.67 6.30 -0.29
CA TYR A 97 5.69 7.37 -0.25
C TYR A 97 6.38 8.70 -0.02
N PHE A 98 6.01 9.71 -0.79
CA PHE A 98 6.52 11.05 -0.62
C PHE A 98 5.42 12.08 -0.85
N CYS A 99 5.58 13.23 -0.20
CA CYS A 99 4.72 14.38 -0.39
C CYS A 99 5.49 15.52 -1.05
N ALA A 100 4.80 16.28 -1.89
CA ALA A 100 5.28 17.54 -2.43
C ALA A 100 4.30 18.63 -2.04
N VAL A 101 4.81 19.81 -1.72
CA VAL A 101 3.98 20.93 -1.32
C VAL A 101 4.19 22.13 -2.18
N GLN A 102 3.07 22.83 -2.35
CA GLN A 102 2.93 24.04 -3.12
C GLN A 102 2.27 25.13 -2.27
#